data_AF-A0A0N0LSW3-F1
#
_entry.id   AF-A0A0N0LSW3-F1
#
_cell.length_a   1.000
_cell.length_b   1.000
_cell.length_c   1.000
_cell.angle_alpha   90.00
_cell.angle_beta   90.00
_cell.angle_gamma   90.00
#
_symmetry.space_group_name_H-M   'P 1'
#
loop_
_entity.id
_entity.type
_entity.pdbx_description
1 polymer ?
#
loop_
_entity_poly.entity_id
_entity_poly.type
_entity_poly.pdbx_seq_one_letter_code
_entity_poly.pdbx_strand_id
1 'polypeptide(L)'
;MGIVLKRGLLILHIILLFCLGVGVFYCYSSIKEVFKTQETLVYYVNISGKQRVLAQRIVFLSQVVSTNYILKHNNHEEIAELRSCISQLTNIHSILQNFVVSMVVTNYKNSTLDDIYFGSGNLSVKMENFLNSANKIFFINNVSEILVNNQELLNGLEGDNGLLASLELATLSQQFYAQNQLKEMYKQIEYFLLFVACFIILEAILFLIVPKNQIFKNEYKEGK
;
A
#
# COMPACT_ATOMS: atom_id res chain seq x y z
N MET A 1 -54.09 -13.02 -18.18
CA MET A 1 -53.79 -13.05 -19.63
C MET A 1 -53.01 -11.79 -19.98
N GLY A 2 -51.75 -11.94 -20.41
CA GLY A 2 -50.94 -10.95 -21.14
C GLY A 2 -50.70 -9.58 -20.48
N ILE A 3 -49.54 -9.43 -19.83
CA ILE A 3 -48.91 -8.11 -19.63
C ILE A 3 -48.60 -7.55 -21.02
N VAL A 4 -49.49 -6.72 -21.58
CA VAL A 4 -49.17 -5.97 -22.80
C VAL A 4 -48.51 -4.68 -22.35
N LEU A 5 -47.29 -4.81 -21.80
CA LEU A 5 -46.33 -3.72 -21.84
C LEU A 5 -46.19 -3.34 -23.32
N LYS A 6 -46.24 -2.05 -23.66
CA LYS A 6 -45.79 -1.61 -25.00
C LYS A 6 -44.41 -2.23 -25.21
N ARG A 7 -44.20 -3.03 -26.26
CA ARG A 7 -42.95 -3.79 -26.51
C ARG A 7 -41.68 -2.98 -26.21
N GLY A 8 -41.65 -1.69 -26.54
CA GLY A 8 -40.53 -0.79 -26.24
C GLY A 8 -40.22 -0.58 -24.75
N LEU A 9 -41.23 -0.50 -23.88
CA LEU A 9 -41.04 -0.39 -22.42
C LEU A 9 -40.47 -1.68 -21.81
N LEU A 10 -40.83 -2.84 -22.38
CA LEU A 10 -40.37 -4.14 -21.88
C LEU A 10 -38.92 -4.37 -22.27
N ILE A 11 -38.57 -4.01 -23.50
CA ILE A 11 -37.18 -4.00 -23.98
C ILE A 11 -36.33 -3.06 -23.12
N LEU A 12 -36.85 -1.86 -22.78
CA LEU A 12 -36.15 -0.91 -21.92
C LEU A 12 -35.85 -1.49 -20.53
N HIS A 13 -36.84 -2.12 -19.86
CA HIS A 13 -36.62 -2.80 -18.57
C HIS A 13 -35.54 -3.89 -18.66
N ILE A 14 -35.60 -4.74 -19.69
CA ILE A 14 -34.61 -5.82 -19.85
C ILE A 14 -33.20 -5.24 -20.03
N ILE A 15 -33.06 -4.18 -20.83
CA ILE A 15 -31.77 -3.49 -21.01
C ILE A 15 -31.28 -2.91 -19.68
N LEU A 16 -32.17 -2.27 -18.92
CA LEU A 16 -31.80 -1.59 -17.68
C LEU A 16 -31.42 -2.59 -16.58
N LEU A 17 -32.15 -3.71 -16.46
CA LEU A 17 -31.79 -4.84 -15.60
C LEU A 17 -30.46 -5.48 -16.00
N PHE A 18 -30.20 -5.64 -17.30
CA PHE A 18 -28.90 -6.13 -17.77
C PHE A 18 -27.77 -5.17 -17.40
N CYS A 19 -27.95 -3.86 -17.63
CA CYS A 19 -27.00 -2.83 -17.23
C CYS A 19 -26.73 -2.84 -15.71
N LEU A 20 -27.77 -2.99 -14.89
CA LEU A 20 -27.63 -3.12 -13.44
C LEU A 20 -26.85 -4.37 -13.06
N GLY A 21 -27.12 -5.52 -13.70
CA GLY A 21 -26.38 -6.77 -13.46
C GLY A 21 -24.89 -6.62 -13.80
N VAL A 22 -24.57 -6.01 -14.93
CA VAL A 22 -23.18 -5.67 -15.32
C VAL A 22 -22.55 -4.70 -14.32
N GLY A 23 -23.31 -3.70 -13.85
CA GLY A 23 -22.86 -2.74 -12.85
C GLY A 23 -22.51 -3.38 -11.51
N VAL A 24 -23.33 -4.33 -11.03
CA VAL A 24 -23.05 -5.10 -9.81
C VAL A 24 -21.77 -5.92 -9.96
N PHE A 25 -21.59 -6.59 -11.09
CA PHE A 25 -20.37 -7.36 -11.36
C PHE A 25 -19.13 -6.45 -11.39
N TYR A 26 -19.22 -5.30 -12.05
CA TYR A 26 -18.15 -4.30 -12.07
C TYR A 26 -17.82 -3.77 -10.67
N CYS A 27 -18.83 -3.47 -9.84
CA CYS A 27 -18.65 -3.08 -8.45
C CYS A 27 -17.90 -4.15 -7.65
N TYR A 28 -18.35 -5.41 -7.75
CA TYR A 28 -17.70 -6.53 -7.07
C TYR A 28 -16.22 -6.67 -7.46
N SER A 29 -15.93 -6.61 -8.77
CA SER A 29 -14.56 -6.68 -9.28
C SER A 29 -13.70 -5.52 -8.77
N SER A 30 -14.23 -4.29 -8.82
CA SER A 30 -13.53 -3.08 -8.38
C SER A 30 -13.21 -3.11 -6.89
N ILE A 31 -14.18 -3.53 -6.05
CA ILE A 31 -13.98 -3.69 -4.60
C ILE A 31 -12.91 -4.73 -4.31
N LYS A 32 -12.93 -5.88 -5.01
CA LYS A 32 -11.92 -6.92 -4.87
C LYS A 32 -10.51 -6.41 -5.22
N GLU A 33 -10.40 -5.61 -6.28
CA GLU A 33 -9.14 -4.98 -6.67
C GLU A 33 -8.64 -3.97 -5.63
N VAL A 34 -9.54 -3.17 -5.05
CA VAL A 34 -9.22 -2.26 -3.94
C VAL A 34 -8.67 -3.03 -2.75
N PHE A 35 -9.30 -4.12 -2.33
CA PHE A 35 -8.81 -4.93 -1.20
C PHE A 35 -7.41 -5.48 -1.45
N LYS A 36 -7.16 -6.05 -2.64
CA LYS A 36 -5.84 -6.56 -3.02
C LYS A 36 -4.78 -5.46 -3.01
N THR A 37 -5.13 -4.29 -3.52
CA THR A 37 -4.24 -3.11 -3.55
C THR A 37 -3.96 -2.62 -2.14
N GLN A 38 -4.98 -2.56 -1.29
CA GLN A 38 -4.85 -2.17 0.11
C GLN A 38 -3.91 -3.10 0.89
N GLU A 39 -4.07 -4.43 0.76
CA GLU A 39 -3.17 -5.41 1.39
C GLU A 39 -1.71 -5.18 0.98
N THR A 40 -1.50 -4.95 -0.31
CA THR A 40 -0.17 -4.70 -0.89
C THR A 40 0.44 -3.39 -0.34
N LEU A 41 -0.34 -2.31 -0.30
CA LEU A 41 0.12 -1.02 0.20
C LEU A 41 0.42 -1.04 1.71
N VAL A 42 -0.43 -1.69 2.50
CA VAL A 42 -0.22 -1.89 3.94
C VAL A 42 1.04 -2.71 4.20
N TYR A 43 1.28 -3.75 3.39
CA TYR A 43 2.52 -4.51 3.45
C TYR A 43 3.75 -3.61 3.25
N TYR A 44 3.76 -2.77 2.22
CA TYR A 44 4.89 -1.85 1.97
C TYR A 44 5.10 -0.84 3.09
N VAL A 45 4.03 -0.27 3.65
CA VAL A 45 4.11 0.62 4.82
C VAL A 45 4.73 -0.11 6.02
N ASN A 46 4.31 -1.35 6.28
CA ASN A 46 4.80 -2.14 7.41
C ASN A 46 6.29 -2.47 7.27
N ILE A 47 6.72 -2.95 6.10
CA ILE A 47 8.15 -3.27 5.90
C ILE A 47 9.02 -2.01 5.88
N SER A 48 8.51 -0.85 5.43
CA SER A 48 9.19 0.44 5.59
C SER A 48 9.37 0.79 7.06
N GLY A 49 8.33 0.62 7.88
CA GLY A 49 8.42 0.77 9.33
C GLY A 49 9.45 -0.17 9.97
N LYS A 50 9.51 -1.42 9.50
CA LYS A 50 10.47 -2.43 9.97
C LYS A 50 11.93 -2.05 9.70
N GLN A 51 12.22 -1.27 8.65
CA GLN A 51 13.59 -0.79 8.40
C GLN A 51 14.14 0.04 9.56
N ARG A 52 13.33 0.93 10.14
CA ARG A 52 13.72 1.78 11.28
C ARG A 52 14.14 0.94 12.49
N VAL A 53 13.28 -0.02 12.84
CA VAL A 53 13.50 -0.94 13.97
C VAL A 53 14.74 -1.79 13.73
N LEU A 54 14.93 -2.32 12.52
CA LEU A 54 16.11 -3.10 12.18
C LEU A 54 17.39 -2.26 12.20
N ALA A 55 17.37 -1.03 11.69
CA ALA A 55 18.54 -0.14 11.71
C ALA A 55 18.95 0.17 13.16
N GLN A 56 18.00 0.52 14.03
CA GLN A 56 18.25 0.71 15.47
C GLN A 56 18.76 -0.58 16.14
N ARG A 57 18.16 -1.73 15.84
CA ARG A 57 18.58 -3.03 16.38
C ARG A 57 20.01 -3.40 15.97
N ILE A 58 20.40 -3.08 14.74
CA ILE A 58 21.78 -3.29 14.25
C ILE A 58 22.77 -2.46 15.06
N VAL A 59 22.48 -1.18 15.32
CA VAL A 59 23.35 -0.34 16.17
C VAL A 59 23.45 -0.89 17.58
N PHE A 60 22.32 -1.24 18.19
CA PHE A 60 22.28 -1.84 19.52
C PHE A 60 23.11 -3.14 19.60
N LEU A 61 22.86 -4.08 18.69
CA LEU A 61 23.59 -5.36 18.67
C LEU A 61 25.08 -5.15 18.39
N SER A 62 25.44 -4.20 17.53
CA SER A 62 26.83 -3.83 17.27
C SER A 62 27.54 -3.40 18.57
N GLN A 63 26.88 -2.55 19.38
CA GLN A 63 27.41 -2.11 20.68
C GLN A 63 27.54 -3.28 21.68
N VAL A 64 26.56 -4.18 21.73
CA VAL A 64 26.60 -5.37 22.60
C VAL A 64 27.73 -6.32 22.20
N VAL A 65 27.83 -6.67 20.91
CA VAL A 65 28.92 -7.52 20.38
C VAL A 65 30.28 -6.93 20.70
N SER A 66 30.40 -5.60 20.58
CA SER A 66 31.64 -4.88 20.84
C SER A 66 32.01 -4.88 22.32
N THR A 67 31.03 -4.65 23.19
CA THR A 67 31.20 -4.70 24.64
C THR A 67 31.63 -6.10 25.08
N ASN A 68 30.93 -7.13 24.61
CA ASN A 68 31.25 -8.50 24.97
C ASN A 68 32.62 -8.93 24.39
N TYR A 69 33.01 -8.44 23.22
CA TYR A 69 34.36 -8.65 22.68
C TYR A 69 35.44 -8.05 23.59
N ILE A 70 35.27 -6.80 24.03
CA ILE A 70 36.22 -6.11 24.94
C ILE A 70 36.32 -6.86 26.28
N LEU A 71 35.17 -7.29 26.81
CA LEU A 71 35.07 -8.01 28.07
C LEU A 71 35.40 -9.51 27.93
N LYS A 72 35.74 -10.00 26.73
CA LYS A 72 36.04 -11.41 26.43
C LYS A 72 34.92 -12.39 26.84
N HIS A 73 33.67 -11.96 26.70
CA HIS A 73 32.49 -12.81 26.89
C HIS A 73 32.17 -13.62 25.61
N ASN A 74 31.21 -14.54 25.71
CA ASN A 74 30.67 -15.23 24.54
C ASN A 74 29.67 -14.33 23.80
N ASN A 75 29.75 -14.29 22.47
CA ASN A 75 28.98 -13.37 21.62
C ASN A 75 28.28 -14.11 20.46
N HIS A 76 28.28 -15.44 20.47
CA HIS A 76 27.86 -16.23 19.29
C HIS A 76 26.42 -15.95 18.88
N GLU A 77 25.51 -15.80 19.85
CA GLU A 77 24.10 -15.53 19.58
C GLU A 77 23.88 -14.11 19.04
N GLU A 78 24.53 -13.12 19.65
CA GLU A 78 24.39 -11.71 19.25
C GLU A 78 25.01 -11.45 17.87
N ILE A 79 26.13 -12.11 17.54
CA ILE A 79 26.73 -12.07 16.20
C ILE A 79 25.79 -12.69 15.16
N ALA A 80 25.17 -13.83 15.48
CA ALA A 80 24.21 -14.47 14.58
C ALA A 80 22.96 -13.60 14.37
N GLU A 81 22.44 -13.00 15.44
CA GLU A 81 21.30 -12.08 15.36
C GLU A 81 21.66 -10.84 14.54
N LEU A 82 22.83 -10.23 14.76
CA LEU A 82 23.29 -9.05 14.02
C LEU A 82 23.38 -9.34 12.51
N ARG A 83 23.95 -10.48 12.13
CA ARG A 83 23.98 -10.91 10.72
C ARG A 83 22.58 -11.08 10.14
N SER A 84 21.67 -11.68 10.90
CA SER A 84 20.27 -11.84 10.50
C SER A 84 19.59 -10.48 10.29
N CYS A 85 19.78 -9.52 11.20
CA CYS A 85 19.22 -8.17 11.08
C CYS A 85 19.76 -7.43 9.85
N ILE A 86 21.07 -7.47 9.61
CA ILE A 86 21.71 -6.86 8.43
C ILE A 86 21.14 -7.47 7.14
N SER A 87 21.05 -8.80 7.07
CA SER A 87 20.48 -9.50 5.91
C SER A 87 19.01 -9.15 5.67
N GLN A 88 18.19 -9.16 6.73
CA GLN A 88 16.79 -8.77 6.65
C GLN A 88 16.62 -7.31 6.19
N LEU A 89 17.43 -6.39 6.72
CA LEU A 89 17.37 -4.97 6.34
C LEU A 89 17.76 -4.78 4.88
N THR A 90 18.82 -5.45 4.42
CA THR A 90 19.28 -5.43 3.02
C THR A 90 18.17 -5.90 2.09
N ASN A 91 17.54 -7.04 2.40
CA ASN A 91 16.47 -7.61 1.58
C ASN A 91 15.23 -6.69 1.53
N ILE A 92 14.79 -6.18 2.68
CA ILE A 92 13.65 -5.25 2.76
C ILE A 92 13.94 -3.98 1.97
N HIS A 93 15.17 -3.44 2.09
CA HIS A 93 15.56 -2.25 1.35
C HIS A 93 15.53 -2.46 -0.17
N SER A 94 16.04 -3.60 -0.65
CA SER A 94 15.96 -3.94 -2.08
C SER A 94 14.51 -4.07 -2.57
N ILE A 95 13.63 -4.72 -1.80
CA ILE A 95 12.20 -4.83 -2.14
C ILE A 95 11.56 -3.44 -2.28
N LEU A 96 11.83 -2.54 -1.34
CA LEU A 96 11.27 -1.19 -1.36
C LEU A 96 11.84 -0.33 -2.48
N GLN A 97 13.15 -0.42 -2.76
CA GLN A 97 13.75 0.24 -3.92
C GLN A 97 13.08 -0.20 -5.23
N ASN A 98 12.91 -1.50 -5.42
CA ASN A 98 12.25 -2.05 -6.62
C ASN A 98 10.79 -1.56 -6.73
N PHE A 99 10.08 -1.48 -5.61
CA PHE A 99 8.75 -0.89 -5.57
C PHE A 99 8.77 0.58 -6.02
N VAL A 100 9.68 1.41 -5.48
CA VAL A 100 9.80 2.82 -5.90
C VAL A 100 10.13 2.95 -7.39
N VAL A 101 11.08 2.16 -7.90
CA VAL A 101 11.41 2.15 -9.34
C VAL A 101 10.19 1.77 -10.18
N SER A 102 9.44 0.74 -9.78
CA SER A 102 8.24 0.31 -10.51
C SER A 102 7.16 1.40 -10.57
N MET A 103 7.05 2.23 -9.53
CA MET A 103 6.13 3.37 -9.52
C MET A 103 6.57 4.47 -10.48
N VAL A 104 7.87 4.76 -10.54
CA VAL A 104 8.42 5.77 -11.48
C VAL A 104 8.19 5.36 -12.92
N VAL A 105 8.39 4.08 -13.25
CA VAL A 105 8.17 3.56 -14.60
C VAL A 105 6.69 3.61 -15.00
N THR A 106 5.79 3.39 -14.06
CA THR A 106 4.33 3.36 -14.33
C THR A 106 3.67 4.74 -14.27
N ASN A 107 4.19 5.65 -13.44
CA ASN A 107 3.69 7.01 -13.28
C ASN A 107 4.81 8.01 -13.61
N TYR A 108 4.76 8.60 -14.80
CA TYR A 108 5.71 9.61 -15.32
C TYR A 108 5.85 10.90 -14.46
N LYS A 109 5.17 11.01 -13.33
CA LYS A 109 5.33 12.10 -12.36
C LYS A 109 6.26 11.63 -11.24
N ASN A 110 7.38 12.32 -11.04
CA ASN A 110 8.26 12.15 -9.88
C ASN A 110 7.42 12.10 -8.61
N SER A 111 7.26 10.90 -8.05
CA SER A 111 6.57 10.74 -6.78
C SER A 111 7.48 11.24 -5.67
N THR A 112 6.93 11.74 -4.56
CA THR A 112 7.72 12.12 -3.38
C THR A 112 8.64 10.99 -2.90
N LEU A 113 8.25 9.74 -3.14
CA LEU A 113 9.04 8.55 -2.79
C LEU A 113 10.31 8.40 -3.66
N ASP A 114 10.25 8.77 -4.93
CA ASP A 114 11.41 8.76 -5.82
C ASP A 114 12.48 9.76 -5.36
N ASP A 115 12.06 10.98 -5.04
CA ASP A 115 12.98 12.00 -4.53
C ASP A 115 13.61 11.62 -3.17
N ILE A 116 12.86 10.93 -2.30
CA ILE A 116 13.40 10.43 -1.03
C ILE A 116 14.44 9.33 -1.24
N TYR A 117 14.17 8.38 -2.15
CA TYR A 117 15.05 7.24 -2.37
C TYR A 117 16.29 7.56 -3.20
N PHE A 118 16.10 8.29 -4.30
CA PHE A 118 17.11 8.50 -5.35
C PHE A 118 17.45 9.98 -5.59
N GLY A 119 16.58 10.91 -5.19
CA GLY A 119 16.78 12.35 -5.34
C GLY A 119 17.43 12.98 -4.10
N SER A 120 16.83 14.08 -3.63
CA SER A 120 17.36 14.90 -2.54
C SER A 120 17.52 14.15 -1.20
N GLY A 121 16.68 13.13 -0.95
CA GLY A 121 16.75 12.34 0.28
C GLY A 121 17.92 11.35 0.32
N ASN A 122 18.37 10.89 -0.86
CA ASN A 122 19.50 9.98 -1.05
C ASN A 122 19.48 8.73 -0.13
N LEU A 123 18.30 8.21 0.20
CA LEU A 123 18.14 7.13 1.16
C LEU A 123 18.84 5.83 0.70
N SER A 124 18.88 5.57 -0.61
CA SER A 124 19.58 4.41 -1.18
C SER A 124 21.05 4.37 -0.74
N VAL A 125 21.77 5.47 -0.97
CA VAL A 125 23.20 5.55 -0.66
C VAL A 125 23.43 5.58 0.86
N LYS A 126 22.57 6.27 1.62
CA LYS A 126 22.66 6.28 3.10
C LYS A 126 22.52 4.87 3.68
N MET A 127 21.57 4.09 3.18
CA MET A 127 21.37 2.72 3.62
C MET A 127 22.56 1.82 3.26
N GLU A 128 23.08 1.93 2.04
CA GLU A 128 24.26 1.16 1.61
C GLU A 128 25.48 1.46 2.49
N ASN A 129 25.75 2.75 2.74
CA ASN A 129 26.84 3.16 3.62
C ASN A 129 26.66 2.64 5.05
N PHE A 130 25.43 2.72 5.59
CA PHE A 130 25.11 2.19 6.92
C PHE A 130 25.33 0.67 7.01
N LEU A 131 24.82 -0.10 6.03
CA LEU A 131 25.00 -1.55 5.98
C LEU A 131 26.47 -1.95 5.82
N ASN A 132 27.24 -1.19 5.04
CA ASN A 132 28.68 -1.40 4.90
C ASN A 132 29.40 -1.18 6.23
N SER A 133 29.10 -0.10 6.96
CA SER A 133 29.65 0.14 8.30
C SER A 133 29.23 -0.93 9.31
N ALA A 134 27.98 -1.40 9.25
CA ALA A 134 27.50 -2.48 10.11
C ALA A 134 28.26 -3.80 9.86
N ASN A 135 28.58 -4.12 8.60
CA ASN A 135 29.30 -5.35 8.26
C ASN A 135 30.78 -5.33 8.70
N LYS A 136 31.41 -4.16 8.81
CA LYS A 136 32.82 -4.03 9.22
C LYS A 136 33.11 -4.72 10.56
N ILE A 137 32.16 -4.72 11.50
CA ILE A 137 32.34 -5.30 12.83
C ILE A 137 32.77 -6.78 12.80
N PHE A 138 32.44 -7.53 11.75
CA PHE A 138 32.81 -8.94 11.63
C PHE A 138 34.26 -9.17 11.19
N PHE A 139 34.97 -8.13 10.77
CA PHE A 139 36.33 -8.22 10.24
C PHE A 139 37.37 -7.50 11.10
N ILE A 140 36.92 -6.70 12.06
CA ILE A 140 37.80 -5.94 12.94
C ILE A 140 38.35 -6.85 14.05
N ASN A 141 39.67 -6.83 14.23
CA ASN A 141 40.39 -7.67 15.20
C ASN A 141 41.04 -6.88 16.34
N ASN A 142 40.81 -5.57 16.43
CA ASN A 142 41.35 -4.76 17.52
C ASN A 142 40.28 -3.86 18.17
N VAL A 143 40.48 -3.57 19.45
CA VAL A 143 39.49 -2.84 20.27
C VAL A 143 39.30 -1.40 19.80
N SER A 144 40.38 -0.73 19.39
CA SER A 144 40.32 0.68 18.97
C SER A 144 39.43 0.87 17.75
N GLU A 145 39.61 0.03 16.72
CA GLU A 145 38.80 0.06 15.50
C GLU A 145 37.36 -0.34 15.77
N ILE A 146 37.10 -1.28 16.70
CA ILE A 146 35.72 -1.64 17.09
C ILE A 146 35.01 -0.41 17.67
N LEU A 147 35.65 0.33 18.56
CA LEU A 147 35.07 1.53 19.17
C LEU A 147 34.79 2.61 18.12
N VAL A 148 35.76 2.87 17.22
CA VAL A 148 35.58 3.83 16.12
C VAL A 148 34.42 3.41 15.21
N ASN A 149 34.35 2.13 14.83
CA ASN A 149 33.28 1.64 13.95
C ASN A 149 31.89 1.76 14.58
N ASN A 150 31.74 1.49 15.89
CA ASN A 150 30.45 1.69 16.56
C ASN A 150 30.05 3.16 16.61
N GLN A 151 31.01 4.07 16.82
CA GLN A 151 30.73 5.50 16.81
C GLN A 151 30.31 5.95 15.41
N GLU A 152 31.00 5.50 14.36
CA GLU A 152 30.61 5.76 12.97
C GLU A 152 29.21 5.24 12.67
N LEU A 153 28.88 4.03 13.13
CA LEU A 153 27.59 3.40 12.92
C LEU A 153 26.47 4.16 13.65
N LEU A 154 26.69 4.57 14.90
CA LEU A 154 25.75 5.37 15.67
C LEU A 154 25.54 6.76 15.03
N ASN A 155 26.63 7.43 14.63
CA ASN A 155 26.56 8.72 13.95
C ASN A 155 25.86 8.60 12.58
N GLY A 156 26.06 7.49 11.86
CA GLY A 156 25.35 7.22 10.60
C GLY A 156 23.85 7.02 10.79
N LEU A 157 23.43 6.50 11.94
CA LEU A 157 22.01 6.35 12.29
C LEU A 157 21.38 7.67 12.75
N GLU A 158 22.00 8.36 13.71
CA GLU A 158 21.40 9.45 14.50
C GLU A 158 21.96 10.85 14.21
N GLY A 159 23.06 10.97 13.46
CA GLY A 159 23.69 12.27 13.19
C GLY A 159 22.82 13.22 12.37
N ASP A 160 23.33 14.42 12.10
CA ASP A 160 22.64 15.40 11.25
C ASP A 160 22.37 14.78 9.87
N ASN A 161 21.09 14.74 9.47
CA ASN A 161 20.61 14.00 8.28
C ASN A 161 20.84 12.47 8.32
N GLY A 162 20.86 11.88 9.52
CA GLY A 162 21.06 10.46 9.76
C GLY A 162 20.05 9.55 9.05
N LEU A 163 20.41 8.27 8.97
CA LEU A 163 19.59 7.26 8.31
C LEU A 163 18.19 7.17 8.94
N LEU A 164 18.07 7.29 10.27
CA LEU A 164 16.80 7.11 10.97
C LEU A 164 15.75 8.13 10.50
N ALA A 165 16.10 9.41 10.43
CA ALA A 165 15.21 10.46 9.94
C ALA A 165 14.81 10.23 8.47
N SER A 166 15.74 9.76 7.64
CA SER A 166 15.47 9.44 6.24
C SER A 166 14.49 8.27 6.10
N LEU A 167 14.61 7.24 6.96
CA LEU A 167 13.68 6.11 7.02
C LEU A 167 12.30 6.50 7.56
N GLU A 168 12.23 7.43 8.50
CA GLU A 168 10.96 8.00 8.97
C GLU A 168 10.24 8.76 7.86
N LEU A 169 10.95 9.61 7.14
CA LEU A 169 10.40 10.36 6.02
C LEU A 169 9.92 9.42 4.89
N ALA A 170 10.69 8.37 4.58
CA ALA A 170 10.29 7.35 3.61
C ALA A 170 9.02 6.60 4.06
N THR A 171 8.94 6.22 5.33
CA THR A 171 7.76 5.53 5.88
C THR A 171 6.52 6.42 5.83
N LEU A 172 6.66 7.69 6.22
CA LEU A 172 5.57 8.66 6.16
C LEU A 172 5.10 8.89 4.71
N SER A 173 6.04 8.99 3.78
CA SER A 173 5.72 9.17 2.35
C SER A 173 5.03 7.95 1.76
N GLN A 174 5.42 6.74 2.20
CA GLN A 174 4.75 5.50 1.83
C GLN A 174 3.31 5.46 2.36
N GLN A 175 3.09 5.94 3.59
CA GLN A 175 1.75 6.06 4.19
C GLN A 175 0.88 7.04 3.42
N PHE A 176 1.39 8.23 3.12
CA PHE A 176 0.65 9.23 2.34
C PHE A 176 0.32 8.72 0.94
N TYR A 177 1.28 8.08 0.27
CA TYR A 177 1.04 7.46 -1.03
C TYR A 177 -0.08 6.42 -0.96
N ALA A 178 0.00 5.49 0.01
CA ALA A 178 -1.01 4.46 0.19
C ALA A 178 -2.41 5.04 0.48
N GLN A 179 -2.49 6.04 1.36
CA GLN A 179 -3.75 6.71 1.70
C GLN A 179 -4.35 7.44 0.50
N ASN A 180 -3.54 8.17 -0.26
CA ASN A 180 -4.00 8.91 -1.43
C ASN A 180 -4.49 7.95 -2.53
N GLN A 181 -3.74 6.89 -2.81
CA GLN A 181 -4.13 5.90 -3.81
C GLN A 181 -5.46 5.22 -3.44
N LEU A 182 -5.62 4.78 -2.19
CA LEU A 182 -6.87 4.17 -1.73
C LEU A 182 -8.04 5.17 -1.76
N LYS A 183 -7.80 6.42 -1.33
CA LYS A 183 -8.81 7.48 -1.35
C LYS A 183 -9.32 7.74 -2.78
N GLU A 184 -8.44 7.77 -3.76
CA GLU A 184 -8.82 7.94 -5.17
C GLU A 184 -9.66 6.75 -5.67
N MET A 185 -9.26 5.52 -5.36
CA MET A 185 -10.03 4.33 -5.75
C MET A 185 -11.41 4.27 -5.08
N TYR A 186 -11.50 4.57 -3.78
CA TYR A 186 -12.79 4.62 -3.07
C TYR A 186 -13.71 5.70 -3.65
N LYS A 187 -13.17 6.87 -3.98
CA LYS A 187 -13.94 7.96 -4.59
C LYS A 187 -14.51 7.56 -5.95
N GLN A 188 -13.75 6.82 -6.76
CA GLN A 188 -14.23 6.29 -8.05
C GLN A 188 -15.39 5.30 -7.85
N ILE A 189 -15.26 4.37 -6.89
CA ILE A 189 -16.32 3.41 -6.55
C ILE A 189 -17.56 4.15 -6.03
N GLU A 190 -17.40 5.15 -5.17
CA GLU A 190 -18.49 5.95 -4.62
C GLU A 190 -19.29 6.65 -5.73
N TYR A 191 -18.61 7.32 -6.67
CA TYR A 191 -19.29 7.95 -7.81
C TYR A 191 -19.98 6.95 -8.71
N PHE A 192 -19.36 5.77 -8.93
CA PHE A 192 -19.99 4.72 -9.71
C PHE A 192 -21.24 4.15 -9.01
N LEU A 193 -21.20 3.96 -7.70
CA LEU A 193 -22.36 3.53 -6.91
C LEU A 193 -23.48 4.57 -6.97
N LEU A 194 -23.16 5.86 -6.90
CA LEU A 194 -24.15 6.93 -7.04
C LEU A 194 -24.79 6.92 -8.42
N PHE A 195 -24.00 6.67 -9.47
CA PHE A 195 -24.51 6.47 -10.83
C PHE A 195 -25.44 5.25 -10.93
N VAL A 196 -25.06 4.11 -10.35
CA VAL A 196 -25.92 2.91 -10.30
C VAL A 196 -27.22 3.18 -9.53
N ALA A 197 -27.16 3.93 -8.42
CA ALA A 197 -28.34 4.31 -7.66
C ALA A 197 -29.33 5.12 -8.50
N CYS A 198 -28.85 6.04 -9.35
CA CYS A 198 -29.70 6.75 -10.31
C CYS A 198 -30.43 5.80 -11.28
N PHE A 199 -29.76 4.74 -11.75
CA PHE A 199 -30.38 3.73 -12.61
C PHE A 199 -31.45 2.92 -11.88
N ILE A 200 -31.23 2.57 -10.62
CA ILE A 200 -32.24 1.88 -9.80
C ILE A 200 -33.48 2.75 -9.61
N ILE A 201 -33.30 4.06 -9.34
CA ILE A 201 -34.41 5.00 -9.22
C ILE A 201 -35.17 5.13 -10.55
N LEU A 202 -34.44 5.19 -11.67
CA LEU A 202 -35.06 5.24 -13.00
C LEU A 202 -35.89 3.98 -13.28
N GLU A 203 -35.40 2.80 -12.92
CA GLU A 203 -36.15 1.55 -13.03
C GLU A 203 -37.41 1.56 -12.17
N ALA A 204 -37.31 2.04 -10.93
CA ALA A 204 -38.45 2.15 -10.02
C ALA A 204 -39.53 3.10 -10.58
N ILE A 205 -39.13 4.24 -11.16
CA ILE A 205 -40.05 5.17 -11.83
C ILE A 205 -40.70 4.50 -13.04
N LEU A 206 -39.94 3.79 -13.87
CA LEU A 206 -40.48 3.06 -15.01
C LEU A 206 -41.51 2.01 -14.56
N PHE A 207 -41.24 1.29 -13.46
CA PHE A 207 -42.16 0.31 -12.89
C PHE A 207 -43.48 0.95 -12.39
N LEU A 208 -43.41 2.17 -11.84
CA LEU A 208 -44.61 2.93 -11.43
C LEU A 208 -45.41 3.49 -12.62
N ILE A 209 -44.74 3.83 -13.73
CA ILE A 209 -45.36 4.36 -14.95
C ILE A 209 -45.96 3.23 -15.80
N VAL A 210 -45.48 1.98 -15.68
CA VAL A 210 -46.17 0.80 -16.24
C VAL A 210 -47.60 0.81 -15.71
N PRO A 211 -48.62 1.00 -16.58
CA PRO A 211 -49.88 1.50 -16.06
C PRO A 211 -50.68 0.42 -15.35
N LYS A 212 -51.17 0.76 -14.15
CA LYS A 212 -52.49 0.33 -13.65
C LYS A 212 -53.62 0.58 -14.67
N ASN A 213 -53.38 1.35 -15.75
CA ASN A 213 -54.36 1.69 -16.80
C ASN A 213 -54.81 0.51 -17.69
N GLN A 214 -54.30 -0.71 -17.50
CA GLN A 214 -54.89 -1.91 -18.13
C GLN A 214 -55.71 -2.76 -17.16
N ILE A 215 -55.56 -2.58 -15.84
CA ILE A 215 -56.30 -3.35 -14.85
C ILE A 215 -57.75 -2.84 -14.77
N PHE A 216 -57.94 -1.51 -14.70
CA PHE A 216 -59.28 -0.91 -14.56
C PHE A 216 -60.12 -0.85 -15.85
N LYS A 217 -59.52 -1.04 -17.03
CA LYS A 217 -60.26 -0.96 -18.31
C LYS A 217 -60.91 -2.28 -18.71
N ASN A 218 -60.48 -3.39 -18.11
CA ASN A 218 -61.06 -4.72 -18.36
C ASN A 218 -62.24 -5.02 -17.43
N GLU A 219 -62.27 -4.49 -16.20
CA GLU A 219 -63.43 -4.66 -15.29
C GLU A 219 -64.70 -3.95 -15.81
N TYR A 220 -64.57 -2.84 -16.55
CA TYR A 220 -65.73 -2.15 -17.16
C TYR A 220 -66.23 -2.78 -18.46
N LYS A 221 -65.51 -3.76 -19.04
CA LYS A 221 -65.92 -4.46 -20.27
C LYS A 221 -66.58 -5.81 -20.02
N GLU A 222 -66.42 -6.39 -18.83
CA GLU A 222 -67.10 -7.63 -18.43
C GLU A 222 -68.41 -7.37 -17.66
N GLY A 223 -68.76 -6.10 -17.43
CA GLY A 223 -69.99 -5.66 -16.77
C GLY A 223 -71.08 -5.09 -17.68
N LYS A 224 -71.10 -5.44 -18.97
CA LYS A 224 -72.23 -5.15 -19.89
C LYS A 224 -72.59 -6.37 -20.72
#